data_AF-A0A835CIA1-F1
#
_entry.id   AF-A0A835CIA1-F1
#
_cell.length_a   1.000
_cell.length_b   1.000
_cell.length_c   1.000
_cell.angle_alpha   90.00
_cell.angle_beta   90.00
_cell.angle_gamma   90.00
#
_symmetry.space_group_name_H-M   'P 1'
#
loop_
_entity.id
_entity.type
_entity.pdbx_description
1 polymer ?
#
loop_
_entity_poly.entity_id
_entity_poly.type
_entity_poly.pdbx_seq_one_letter_code
_entity_poly.pdbx_strand_id
1 'polypeptide(L)'
;MEEIRDLKKIAELRKQEEQFWESRSRVKWLRSGDKNTRFFHATTMQRRSVNRIARIKLSNGDWEIDEDRIMEASSNLFTSSNPHDPSPLLVGFPVKISEDMNSLLV
;
A
#
# COMPACT_ATOMS: atom_id res chain seq x y z
N MET A 1 -12.14 -5.69 37.97
CA MET A 1 -12.89 -6.11 36.75
C MET A 1 -12.63 -5.15 35.60
N GLU A 2 -12.70 -3.84 35.84
CA GLU A 2 -12.42 -2.79 34.84
C GLU A 2 -10.95 -2.76 34.38
N GLU A 3 -9.99 -2.84 35.30
CA GLU A 3 -8.54 -2.91 34.96
C GLU A 3 -8.16 -4.10 34.06
N ILE A 4 -8.79 -5.27 34.24
CA ILE A 4 -8.53 -6.45 33.41
C ILE A 4 -9.07 -6.24 31.99
N ARG A 5 -10.17 -5.48 31.85
CA ARG A 5 -10.76 -5.13 30.56
C ARG A 5 -9.87 -4.14 29.81
N ASP A 6 -9.29 -3.18 30.52
CA ASP A 6 -8.38 -2.19 29.95
C ASP A 6 -7.06 -2.80 29.50
N LEU A 7 -6.51 -3.74 30.28
CA LEU A 7 -5.31 -4.50 29.89
C LEU A 7 -5.55 -5.32 28.61
N LYS A 8 -6.71 -5.95 28.46
CA LYS A 8 -7.09 -6.65 27.23
C LYS A 8 -7.22 -5.69 26.05
N LYS A 9 -7.80 -4.51 26.26
CA LYS A 9 -7.92 -3.47 25.22
C LYS A 9 -6.55 -3.00 24.75
N ILE A 10 -5.63 -2.74 25.68
CA ILE A 10 -4.25 -2.31 25.36
C ILE A 10 -3.50 -3.40 24.61
N ALA A 11 -3.64 -4.67 25.03
CA ALA A 11 -3.01 -5.80 24.34
C ALA A 11 -3.51 -5.94 22.89
N GLU A 12 -4.81 -5.77 22.68
CA GLU A 12 -5.42 -5.81 21.35
C GLU A 12 -4.94 -4.65 20.46
N LEU A 13 -4.92 -3.43 20.99
CA LEU A 13 -4.43 -2.26 20.25
C LEU A 13 -2.96 -2.42 19.84
N ARG A 14 -2.12 -2.96 20.73
CA ARG A 14 -0.70 -3.22 20.42
C ARG A 14 -0.55 -4.28 19.34
N LYS A 15 -1.38 -5.32 19.35
CA LYS A 15 -1.39 -6.36 18.31
C LYS A 15 -1.79 -5.79 16.94
N GLN A 16 -2.80 -4.92 16.91
CA GLN A 16 -3.23 -4.23 15.68
C GLN A 16 -2.13 -3.31 15.15
N GLU A 17 -1.46 -2.57 16.05
CA GLU A 17 -0.33 -1.74 15.69
C GLU A 17 0.84 -2.57 15.12
N GLU A 18 1.16 -3.71 15.74
CA GLU A 18 2.19 -4.63 15.25
C GLU A 18 1.88 -5.14 13.83
N GLN A 19 0.67 -5.63 13.59
CA GLN A 19 0.22 -6.11 12.27
C GLN A 19 0.25 -5.00 11.20
N PHE A 20 -0.12 -3.77 11.59
CA PHE A 20 -0.07 -2.61 10.71
C PHE A 20 1.36 -2.30 10.27
N TRP A 21 2.32 -2.27 11.22
CA TRP A 21 3.72 -2.02 10.90
C TRP A 21 4.40 -3.19 10.19
N GLU A 22 4.01 -4.44 10.49
CA GLU A 22 4.44 -5.64 9.77
C GLU A 22 4.17 -5.48 8.26
N SER A 23 2.91 -5.22 7.92
CA SER A 23 2.47 -5.06 6.53
C SER A 23 3.19 -3.90 5.81
N ARG A 24 3.45 -2.80 6.52
CA ARG A 24 4.12 -1.60 5.97
C ARG A 24 5.64 -1.73 5.84
N SER A 25 6.28 -2.51 6.71
CA SER A 25 7.74 -2.59 6.78
C SER A 25 8.37 -3.39 5.63
N ARG A 26 7.63 -4.28 4.96
CA ARG A 26 8.10 -5.20 3.89
C ARG A 26 9.44 -5.90 4.20
N VAL A 27 9.79 -6.07 5.48
CA VAL A 27 10.96 -6.83 5.94
C VAL A 27 10.48 -8.24 6.21
N LYS A 28 11.03 -9.24 5.49
CA LYS A 28 10.78 -10.66 5.79
C LYS A 28 11.20 -10.91 7.23
N TRP A 29 10.22 -11.21 8.07
CA TRP A 29 10.32 -11.44 9.50
C TRP A 29 11.60 -12.21 9.87
N LEU A 30 12.52 -11.56 10.59
CA LEU A 30 13.65 -12.24 11.20
C LEU A 30 13.10 -13.12 12.31
N ARG A 31 13.00 -14.41 11.97
CA ARG A 31 12.92 -15.70 12.71
C ARG A 31 13.08 -15.79 14.24
N SER A 32 13.12 -14.72 15.03
CA SER A 32 13.38 -14.81 16.47
C SER A 32 12.74 -13.63 17.17
N GLY A 33 11.76 -13.93 18.02
CA GLY A 33 10.92 -12.96 18.70
C GLY A 33 11.72 -11.91 19.47
N ASP A 34 11.78 -10.71 18.89
CA ASP A 34 12.02 -9.50 19.64
C ASP A 34 10.99 -8.45 19.23
N LYS A 35 10.36 -7.86 20.25
CA LYS A 35 9.31 -6.84 20.18
C LYS A 35 9.92 -5.48 19.81
N ASN A 36 10.77 -5.45 18.80
CA ASN A 36 11.57 -4.28 18.48
C ASN A 36 10.77 -3.29 17.61
N THR A 37 9.65 -2.82 18.13
CA THR A 37 8.78 -1.81 17.51
C THR A 37 9.59 -0.59 17.07
N ARG A 38 10.58 -0.16 17.86
CA ARG A 38 11.46 0.97 17.55
C ARG A 38 12.24 0.77 16.24
N PHE A 39 12.78 -0.43 16.00
CA PHE A 39 13.46 -0.75 14.75
C PHE A 39 12.50 -0.71 13.55
N PHE A 40 11.28 -1.25 13.68
CA PHE A 40 10.28 -1.22 12.63
C PHE A 40 9.75 0.20 12.35
N HIS A 41 9.53 1.00 13.40
CA HIS A 41 9.17 2.40 13.27
C HIS A 41 10.29 3.17 12.56
N ALA A 42 11.54 3.04 12.99
CA ALA A 42 12.68 3.70 12.35
C ALA A 42 12.81 3.29 10.88
N THR A 43 12.71 2.00 10.58
CA THR A 43 12.76 1.48 9.20
C THR A 43 11.61 2.03 8.36
N THR A 44 10.40 2.09 8.92
CA THR A 44 9.25 2.63 8.18
C THR A 44 9.36 4.13 7.97
N MET A 45 9.86 4.88 8.96
CA MET A 45 10.14 6.31 8.81
C MET A 45 11.21 6.56 7.75
N GLN A 46 12.30 5.78 7.74
CA GLN A 46 13.33 5.86 6.70
C GLN A 46 12.73 5.61 5.32
N ARG A 47 11.90 4.58 5.16
CA ARG A 47 11.23 4.30 3.87
C ARG A 47 10.24 5.38 3.48
N ARG A 48 9.48 5.95 4.42
CA ARG A 48 8.60 7.10 4.17
C ARG A 48 9.40 8.30 3.68
N SER A 49 10.57 8.56 4.28
CA SER A 49 11.46 9.64 3.87
C SER A 49 12.01 9.41 2.45
N VAL A 50 12.51 8.20 2.15
CA VAL A 50 13.04 7.87 0.82
C VAL A 50 11.97 7.89 -0.26
N ASN A 51 10.76 7.41 0.04
CA ASN A 51 9.66 7.33 -0.92
C ASN A 51 8.80 8.62 -0.96
N ARG A 52 9.20 9.68 -0.27
CA ARG A 52 8.46 10.94 -0.29
C ARG A 52 8.57 11.56 -1.69
N ILE A 53 7.42 11.73 -2.35
CA ILE A 53 7.34 12.46 -3.61
C ILE A 53 7.37 13.95 -3.27
N ALA A 54 8.53 14.59 -3.42
CA ALA A 54 8.71 16.01 -3.09
C ALA A 54 8.20 16.95 -4.20
N ARG A 55 8.10 16.46 -5.43
CA ARG A 55 7.59 17.19 -6.59
C ARG A 55 7.13 16.23 -7.67
N ILE A 56 6.18 16.66 -8.48
CA ILE A 56 5.69 15.93 -9.65
C ILE A 56 5.79 16.81 -10.89
N LYS A 57 6.06 16.21 -12.05
CA LYS A 57 6.06 16.92 -13.33
C LYS A 57 4.67 16.87 -13.95
N LEU A 58 4.10 18.03 -14.24
CA LEU A 58 2.80 18.17 -14.88
C LEU A 58 2.90 17.98 -16.40
N SER A 59 1.74 17.78 -17.05
CA SER A 59 1.64 17.60 -18.51
C SER A 59 2.11 18.81 -19.31
N ASN A 60 2.02 20.00 -18.74
CA ASN A 60 2.52 21.25 -19.33
C ASN A 60 4.06 21.39 -19.25
N GLY A 61 4.74 20.45 -18.58
CA GLY A 61 6.20 20.44 -18.41
C GLY A 61 6.71 21.05 -17.11
N ASP A 62 5.85 21.73 -16.34
CA ASP A 62 6.22 22.38 -15.08
C ASP A 62 6.31 21.39 -13.92
N TRP A 63 6.99 21.81 -12.85
CA TRP A 63 7.09 21.05 -11.61
C TRP A 63 6.14 21.62 -10.56
N GLU A 64 5.29 20.77 -10.01
CA GLU A 64 4.43 21.10 -8.86
C GLU A 64 5.07 20.56 -7.58
N ILE A 65 5.05 21.39 -6.54
CA ILE A 65 5.67 21.13 -5.22
C ILE A 65 4.65 21.16 -4.08
N ASP A 66 3.45 21.69 -4.34
CA ASP A 66 2.36 21.70 -3.38
C ASP A 66 1.83 20.28 -3.16
N GLU A 67 1.74 19.86 -1.89
CA GLU A 67 1.45 18.48 -1.52
C GLU A 67 0.02 18.06 -1.92
N ASP A 68 -0.95 18.97 -1.79
CA ASP A 68 -2.34 18.73 -2.18
C ASP A 68 -2.46 18.58 -3.70
N ARG A 69 -1.79 19.45 -4.45
CA ARG A 69 -1.75 19.36 -5.93
C ARG A 69 -0.96 18.16 -6.44
N ILE A 70 0.11 17.76 -5.76
CA ILE A 70 0.84 16.52 -6.07
C ILE A 70 -0.09 15.32 -5.90
N MET A 71 -0.88 15.30 -4.81
CA MET A 71 -1.85 14.24 -4.56
C MET A 71 -2.91 14.18 -5.66
N GLU A 72 -3.50 15.31 -6.03
CA GLU A 72 -4.47 15.41 -7.11
C GLU A 72 -3.90 14.96 -8.46
N ALA A 73 -2.72 15.49 -8.84
CA ALA A 73 -2.06 15.13 -10.09
C ALA A 73 -1.70 13.64 -10.14
N SER A 74 -1.25 13.07 -9.02
CA SER A 74 -0.96 11.63 -8.94
C SER A 74 -2.20 10.78 -9.12
N SER A 75 -3.33 11.17 -8.52
CA SER A 75 -4.62 10.47 -8.67
C SER A 75 -5.07 10.49 -10.13
N ASN A 76 -4.94 11.65 -10.79
CA ASN A 76 -5.29 11.82 -12.19
C ASN A 76 -4.44 10.94 -13.12
N LEU A 77 -3.14 10.75 -12.84
CA LEU A 77 -2.27 9.84 -13.62
C LEU A 77 -2.74 8.38 -13.61
N PHE A 78 -3.35 7.94 -12.51
CA PHE A 78 -3.87 6.56 -12.36
C PHE A 78 -5.36 6.45 -12.69
N THR A 79 -5.98 7.54 -13.14
CA THR A 79 -7.37 7.55 -13.59
C THR A 79 -7.38 7.39 -15.11
N SER A 80 -7.74 6.19 -15.58
CA SER A 80 -7.82 5.88 -17.01
C SER A 80 -8.83 6.79 -17.71
N SER A 81 -8.35 7.72 -18.55
CA SER A 81 -9.22 8.55 -19.39
C SER A 81 -9.82 7.80 -20.59
N ASN A 82 -9.23 6.65 -20.97
CA ASN A 82 -9.71 5.80 -22.07
C ASN A 82 -9.17 4.37 -21.94
N PRO A 83 -9.91 3.43 -21.30
CA PRO A 83 -9.49 2.04 -21.22
C PRO A 83 -9.57 1.43 -22.63
N HIS A 84 -8.42 1.29 -23.29
CA HIS A 84 -8.34 0.53 -24.52
C HIS A 84 -8.49 -0.95 -24.22
N ASP A 85 -9.19 -1.66 -25.10
CA ASP A 85 -9.31 -3.12 -25.04
C ASP A 85 -7.90 -3.74 -24.99
N PRO A 86 -7.53 -4.44 -23.90
CA PRO A 86 -6.22 -5.08 -23.79
C PRO A 86 -6.14 -6.37 -24.61
N SER A 87 -7.25 -6.86 -25.18
CA SER A 87 -7.31 -8.12 -25.93
C SER A 87 -6.22 -8.25 -27.01
N PRO A 88 -5.89 -7.21 -27.80
CA PRO A 88 -4.80 -7.27 -28.77
C PRO A 88 -3.41 -7.50 -28.15
N LEU A 89 -3.18 -7.05 -26.90
CA LEU A 89 -1.92 -7.26 -26.17
C LEU A 89 -1.80 -8.68 -25.60
N LEU A 90 -2.93 -9.39 -25.49
CA LEU A 90 -3.01 -10.73 -24.91
C LEU A 90 -2.92 -11.84 -25.97
N VAL A 91 -2.81 -11.49 -27.25
CA VAL A 91 -2.65 -12.46 -28.35
C VAL A 91 -1.35 -13.24 -28.16
N GLY A 92 -1.46 -14.50 -27.70
CA GLY A 92 -0.33 -15.39 -27.44
C GLY A 92 -0.18 -15.82 -25.98
N PHE A 93 -0.89 -15.17 -25.05
CA PHE A 93 -1.00 -15.66 -23.68
C PHE A 93 -2.07 -16.75 -23.59
N PRO A 94 -1.81 -17.87 -22.91
CA PRO A 94 -2.84 -18.88 -22.69
C PRO A 94 -3.94 -18.30 -21.79
N VAL A 95 -5.19 -18.45 -22.20
CA VAL A 95 -6.36 -18.08 -21.38
C VAL A 95 -6.37 -18.99 -20.15
N LYS A 96 -6.10 -18.43 -18.98
CA LYS A 96 -6.03 -19.17 -17.71
C LYS A 96 -7.32 -19.12 -16.90
N ILE A 97 -8.19 -18.15 -17.19
CA ILE A 97 -9.45 -17.97 -16.48
C ILE A 97 -10.53 -18.25 -17.53
N SER A 98 -11.23 -19.39 -17.37
CA SER A 98 -12.38 -19.72 -18.21
C SER A 98 -13.55 -18.80 -17.88
N GLU A 99 -14.45 -18.61 -18.83
CA GLU A 99 -15.70 -17.89 -18.63
C GLU A 99 -16.54 -18.52 -17.50
N ASP A 100 -16.48 -19.85 -17.37
CA ASP A 100 -17.07 -20.61 -16.26
C ASP A 100 -16.44 -20.29 -14.89
N MET A 101 -15.17 -19.89 -14.84
CA MET A 101 -14.53 -19.49 -13.59
C MET A 101 -14.96 -18.07 -13.18
N ASN A 102 -15.23 -17.20 -14.16
CA ASN A 102 -15.72 -15.85 -13.91
C ASN A 102 -17.20 -15.83 -13.49
N SER A 103 -18.01 -16.75 -13.99
CA SER A 103 -19.43 -16.86 -13.61
C SER A 103 -19.64 -17.36 -12.16
N LEU A 104 -18.61 -17.94 -11.53
CA LEU A 104 -18.62 -18.34 -10.11
C LEU A 104 -18.29 -17.20 -9.13
N LEU A 105 -17.88 -16.02 -9.64
CA LEU A 105 -17.49 -14.87 -8.81
C LEU A 105 -18.58 -13.80 -8.71
N VAL A 106 -19.76 -14.04 -9.31
CA VAL A 106 -20.94 -13.16 -9.25
C VAL A 106 -21.93 -13.67 -8.23
#